data_AF-A0A1Y3NBM0-F1
#
_entry.id   AF-A0A1Y3NBM0-F1
#
_cell.length_a   1.000
_cell.length_b   1.000
_cell.length_c   1.000
_cell.angle_alpha   90.00
_cell.angle_beta   90.00
_cell.angle_gamma   90.00
#
_symmetry.space_group_name_H-M   'P 1'
#
loop_
_entity.id
_entity.type
_entity.pdbx_description
1 polymer ?
#
loop_
_entity_poly.entity_id
_entity_poly.type
_entity_poly.pdbx_seq_one_letter_code
_entity_poly.pdbx_strand_id
1 'polypeptide(L)'
;MRSLKYHGIVMNKNDILELRADSTENGNCKEYSTFDISKGWCTFKFYCKGEICANEVDGFVELPEGNSTKKYIPNVCQPDQLENCSAGNKCTMDSDCLSNKCFNSTCIANEKSPVIMCTDNYLYNTFLGSSSKTVCGLSNGEKCSKDSDCASGKCGDDKLCERKHSHRSADDIQTTLVYIFLSIVFLLFLFIGCCCCTHCCGICERKRNIETSKV
;
A
#
# COMPACT_ATOMS: atom_id res chain seq x y z
N MET A 1 -14.80 7.14 36.27
CA MET A 1 -14.62 6.95 34.82
C MET A 1 -13.94 8.19 34.26
N ARG A 2 -12.63 8.15 33.97
CA ARG A 2 -11.94 9.23 33.26
C ARG A 2 -12.17 9.02 31.77
N SER A 3 -12.96 9.88 31.14
CA SER A 3 -12.94 10.04 29.69
C SER A 3 -11.55 10.55 29.32
N LEU A 4 -10.70 9.65 28.80
CA LEU A 4 -9.50 10.09 28.09
C LEU A 4 -10.00 10.76 26.81
N LYS A 5 -9.97 12.10 26.79
CA LYS A 5 -10.07 12.84 25.54
C LYS A 5 -8.83 12.45 24.71
N TYR A 6 -8.97 11.46 23.85
CA TYR A 6 -7.99 11.18 22.82
C TYR A 6 -8.07 12.33 21.82
N HIS A 7 -7.14 13.27 21.93
CA HIS A 7 -6.93 14.30 20.92
C HIS A 7 -6.14 13.67 19.77
N GLY A 8 -6.56 13.95 18.53
CA GLY A 8 -5.76 13.60 17.36
C GLY A 8 -4.40 14.32 17.41
N ILE A 9 -3.34 13.62 17.01
CA ILE A 9 -2.01 14.17 16.80
C ILE A 9 -2.03 15.03 15.54
N VAL A 10 -1.62 16.29 15.70
CA VAL A 10 -1.49 17.27 14.62
C VAL A 10 -0.02 17.44 14.28
N MET A 11 0.32 17.39 13.00
CA MET A 11 1.69 17.56 12.50
C MET A 11 1.71 18.37 11.19
N ASN A 12 2.87 18.92 10.85
CA ASN A 12 3.07 19.50 9.53
C ASN A 12 3.20 18.40 8.48
N LYS A 13 2.71 18.67 7.28
CA LYS A 13 2.80 17.76 6.13
C LYS A 13 4.24 17.36 5.81
N ASN A 14 5.20 18.27 5.92
CA ASN A 14 6.61 17.99 5.65
C ASN A 14 7.20 17.03 6.69
N ASP A 15 6.87 17.22 7.97
CA ASP A 15 7.29 16.31 9.05
C ASP A 15 6.70 14.91 8.84
N ILE A 16 5.45 14.82 8.37
CA ILE A 16 4.80 13.54 8.04
C ILE A 16 5.55 12.82 6.91
N LEU A 17 6.00 13.54 5.88
CA LEU A 17 6.75 12.94 4.77
C LEU A 17 8.10 12.34 5.21
N GLU A 18 8.66 12.80 6.32
CA GLU A 18 9.88 12.25 6.92
C GLU A 18 9.62 11.01 7.79
N LEU A 19 8.36 10.74 8.15
CA LEU A 19 8.01 9.55 8.92
C LEU A 19 8.34 8.28 8.13
N ARG A 20 8.75 7.27 8.87
CA ARG A 20 8.93 5.90 8.38
C ARG A 20 7.99 5.00 9.17
N ALA A 21 7.36 4.05 8.48
CA ALA A 21 6.65 2.99 9.15
C ALA A 21 7.69 2.07 9.81
N ASP A 22 7.59 1.94 11.12
CA ASP A 22 8.48 1.10 11.91
C ASP A 22 7.89 -0.31 12.03
N SER A 23 8.69 -1.34 11.74
CA SER A 23 8.39 -2.72 12.12
C SER A 23 8.74 -2.88 13.60
N THR A 24 7.76 -3.19 14.45
CA THR A 24 8.04 -3.41 15.87
C THR A 24 7.92 -4.88 16.21
N GLU A 25 8.94 -5.42 16.88
CA GLU A 25 9.06 -6.85 17.23
C GLU A 25 7.95 -7.34 18.18
N ASN A 26 7.13 -6.45 18.73
CA ASN A 26 6.06 -6.76 19.70
C ASN A 26 4.71 -6.08 19.40
N GLY A 27 4.52 -5.52 18.20
CA GLY A 27 3.26 -4.83 17.85
C GLY A 27 3.02 -3.48 18.56
N ASN A 28 4.00 -2.96 19.30
CA ASN A 28 3.94 -1.62 19.88
C ASN A 28 4.10 -0.58 18.78
N CYS A 29 3.01 0.09 18.41
CA CYS A 29 3.03 1.17 17.43
C CYS A 29 3.18 2.53 18.10
N LYS A 30 3.71 3.51 17.36
CA LYS A 30 3.64 4.92 17.76
C LYS A 30 2.16 5.32 17.89
N GLU A 31 1.88 6.29 18.75
CA GLU A 31 0.51 6.70 19.11
C GLU A 31 -0.36 7.08 17.91
N TYR A 32 0.24 7.64 16.85
CA TYR A 32 -0.45 7.99 15.61
C TYR A 32 -0.63 6.83 14.61
N SER A 33 -0.18 5.63 14.96
CA SER A 33 -0.16 4.46 14.09
C SER A 33 -0.99 3.32 14.66
N THR A 34 -1.50 2.46 13.79
CA THR A 34 -2.26 1.26 14.15
C THR A 34 -1.56 0.03 13.61
N PHE A 35 -1.46 -1.02 14.44
CA PHE A 35 -0.90 -2.30 14.02
C PHE A 35 -1.83 -2.98 13.02
N ASP A 36 -1.36 -3.18 11.78
CA ASP A 36 -2.08 -3.91 10.75
C ASP A 36 -1.66 -5.38 10.80
N ILE A 37 -2.51 -6.22 11.40
CA ILE A 37 -2.29 -7.67 11.56
C ILE A 37 -2.04 -8.34 10.21
N SER A 38 -2.69 -7.88 9.14
CA SER A 38 -2.56 -8.48 7.80
C SER A 38 -1.18 -8.22 7.19
N LYS A 39 -0.52 -7.14 7.62
CA LYS A 39 0.79 -6.70 7.11
C LYS A 39 1.94 -6.92 8.10
N GLY A 40 1.64 -7.18 9.37
CA GLY A 40 2.63 -7.47 10.42
C GLY A 40 3.42 -6.23 10.89
N TRP A 41 2.86 -5.03 10.78
CA TRP A 41 3.59 -3.77 11.04
C TRP A 41 2.64 -2.59 11.36
N CYS A 42 3.21 -1.44 11.72
CA CYS A 42 2.45 -0.24 12.09
C CYS A 42 2.16 0.65 10.87
N THR A 43 0.88 0.88 10.58
CA THR A 43 0.42 1.78 9.52
C THR A 43 -0.15 3.07 10.10
N PHE A 44 -0.09 4.17 9.38
CA PHE A 44 -0.67 5.43 9.81
C PHE A 44 -1.40 6.15 8.68
N LYS A 45 -2.33 7.01 9.09
CA LYS A 45 -3.11 7.85 8.19
C LYS A 45 -3.30 9.22 8.79
N PHE A 46 -2.90 10.23 8.05
CA PHE A 46 -3.16 11.63 8.33
C PHE A 46 -3.99 12.23 7.23
N TYR A 47 -4.86 13.17 7.57
CA TYR A 47 -5.59 13.97 6.60
C TYR A 47 -5.23 15.43 6.78
N CYS A 48 -5.04 16.12 5.66
CA CYS A 48 -4.44 17.44 5.61
C CYS A 48 -5.42 18.51 5.15
N LYS A 49 -5.31 19.70 5.75
CA LYS A 49 -5.91 20.95 5.27
C LYS A 49 -4.77 21.95 5.06
N GLY A 50 -4.31 22.06 3.82
CA GLY A 50 -3.06 22.78 3.51
C GLY A 50 -1.84 22.03 4.04
N GLU A 51 -1.00 22.73 4.82
CA GLU A 51 0.24 22.18 5.39
C GLU A 51 0.04 21.51 6.76
N ILE A 52 -1.15 21.61 7.35
CA ILE A 52 -1.46 21.04 8.67
C ILE A 52 -2.26 19.76 8.46
N CYS A 53 -1.83 18.68 9.10
CA CYS A 53 -2.50 17.39 9.02
C CYS A 53 -2.75 16.81 10.41
N ALA A 54 -3.78 15.97 10.53
CA ALA A 54 -4.10 15.27 11.77
C ALA A 54 -4.45 13.81 11.49
N ASN A 55 -4.15 12.92 12.43
CA ASN A 55 -4.57 11.53 12.32
C ASN A 55 -6.07 11.38 12.59
N GLU A 56 -6.66 10.36 11.99
CA GLU A 56 -8.07 10.03 12.19
C GLU A 56 -8.26 9.26 13.50
N VAL A 57 -9.22 9.73 14.31
CA VAL A 57 -9.67 9.12 15.55
C VAL A 57 -11.19 9.04 15.50
N ASP A 58 -11.76 7.85 15.65
CA ASP A 58 -13.21 7.60 15.61
C ASP A 58 -13.92 8.16 14.36
N GLY A 59 -13.24 8.14 13.22
CA GLY A 59 -13.78 8.63 11.95
C GLY A 59 -13.81 10.16 11.83
N PHE A 60 -13.09 10.88 12.69
CA PHE A 60 -12.93 12.32 12.66
C PHE A 60 -11.46 12.72 12.66
N VAL A 61 -11.18 13.92 12.17
CA VAL A 61 -9.88 14.59 12.33
C VAL A 61 -10.09 15.92 13.03
N GLU A 62 -9.25 16.22 14.02
CA GLU A 62 -9.25 17.48 14.74
C GLU A 62 -8.13 18.37 14.19
N LEU A 63 -8.49 19.49 13.58
CA LEU A 63 -7.53 20.45 13.01
C LEU A 63 -7.68 21.82 13.69
N PRO A 64 -6.58 22.56 13.89
CA PRO A 64 -6.61 23.90 14.45
C PRO A 64 -7.26 24.89 13.46
N GLU A 65 -8.12 25.76 13.99
CA GLU A 65 -8.80 26.82 13.25
C GLU A 65 -8.78 28.11 14.10
N GLY A 66 -7.72 28.91 13.91
CA GLY A 66 -7.43 30.04 14.78
C GLY A 66 -7.06 29.57 16.19
N ASN A 67 -7.85 30.01 17.18
CA ASN A 67 -7.61 29.68 18.60
C ASN A 67 -8.41 28.45 19.07
N SER A 68 -9.20 27.82 18.20
CA SER A 68 -9.99 26.64 18.52
C SER A 68 -9.61 25.45 17.64
N THR A 69 -10.07 24.27 18.03
CA THR A 69 -9.96 23.04 17.22
C THR A 69 -11.32 22.71 16.64
N LYS A 70 -11.36 22.38 15.34
CA LYS A 70 -12.58 21.92 14.67
C LYS A 70 -12.45 20.46 14.25
N LYS A 71 -13.54 19.72 14.41
CA LYS A 71 -13.69 18.33 13.96
C LYS A 71 -14.18 18.30 12.52
N TYR A 72 -13.57 17.44 11.72
CA TYR A 72 -13.95 17.19 10.34
C TYR A 72 -14.12 15.70 10.08
N ILE A 73 -15.03 15.35 9.17
CA ILE A 73 -15.18 14.00 8.64
C ILE A 73 -14.29 13.90 7.39
N PRO A 74 -13.25 13.05 7.40
CA PRO A 74 -12.30 12.97 6.29
C PRO A 74 -12.76 12.04 5.16
N ASN A 75 -13.65 11.07 5.46
CA ASN A 75 -14.11 10.11 4.46
C ASN A 75 -15.06 10.79 3.47
N VAL A 76 -14.81 10.58 2.18
CA VAL A 76 -15.60 11.13 1.09
C VAL A 76 -16.13 10.02 0.19
N CYS A 77 -17.30 10.28 -0.40
CA CYS A 77 -17.93 9.39 -1.36
C CYS A 77 -18.31 10.15 -2.64
N GLN A 78 -18.62 9.42 -3.70
CA GLN A 78 -19.19 10.02 -4.89
C GLN A 78 -20.71 10.13 -4.75
N PRO A 79 -21.33 11.19 -5.31
CA PRO A 79 -22.77 11.43 -5.17
C PRO A 79 -23.64 10.35 -5.81
N ASP A 80 -23.11 9.61 -6.79
CA ASP A 80 -23.77 8.47 -7.45
C ASP A 80 -23.56 7.13 -6.72
N GLN A 81 -22.71 7.08 -5.69
CA GLN A 81 -22.38 5.86 -4.94
C GLN A 81 -22.71 5.98 -3.43
N LEU A 82 -23.71 6.79 -3.07
CA LEU A 82 -24.13 6.99 -1.68
C LEU A 82 -24.51 5.69 -0.95
N GLU A 83 -25.07 4.70 -1.66
CA GLU A 83 -25.48 3.42 -1.08
C GLU A 83 -24.29 2.50 -0.75
N ASN A 84 -23.20 2.62 -1.51
CA ASN A 84 -21.97 1.86 -1.31
C ASN A 84 -20.95 2.60 -0.44
N CYS A 85 -21.26 3.85 -0.08
CA CYS A 85 -20.49 4.63 0.87
C CYS A 85 -20.56 3.92 2.24
N SER A 86 -19.44 3.36 2.68
CA SER A 86 -19.35 2.72 4.00
C SER A 86 -19.88 3.69 5.05
N ALA A 87 -20.84 3.25 5.86
CA ALA A 87 -21.60 4.05 6.82
C ALA A 87 -20.66 4.81 7.79
N GLY A 88 -20.18 5.97 7.35
CA GLY A 88 -19.33 6.85 8.10
C GLY A 88 -20.13 7.76 9.01
N ASN A 89 -19.41 8.66 9.68
CA ASN A 89 -20.03 9.74 10.43
C ASN A 89 -20.90 10.61 9.51
N LYS A 90 -22.07 11.00 10.00
CA LYS A 90 -23.03 11.81 9.24
C LYS A 90 -22.67 13.29 9.34
N CYS A 91 -22.70 13.99 8.22
CA CYS A 91 -22.57 15.45 8.20
C CYS A 91 -23.95 16.11 8.28
N THR A 92 -23.99 17.31 8.85
CA THR A 92 -25.19 18.17 8.87
C THR A 92 -25.02 19.43 8.04
N MET A 93 -23.77 19.90 7.92
CA MET A 93 -23.37 21.07 7.16
C MET A 93 -22.14 20.73 6.31
N ASP A 94 -21.95 21.46 5.22
CA ASP A 94 -20.74 21.35 4.37
C ASP A 94 -19.45 21.44 5.19
N SER A 95 -19.45 22.33 6.18
CA SER A 95 -18.29 22.61 7.02
C SER A 95 -17.91 21.49 7.99
N ASP A 96 -18.75 20.46 8.12
CA ASP A 96 -18.46 19.25 8.91
C ASP A 96 -17.55 18.29 8.14
N CYS A 97 -17.52 18.41 6.80
CA CYS A 97 -16.71 17.58 5.91
C CYS A 97 -15.37 18.23 5.65
N LEU A 98 -14.30 17.44 5.60
CA LEU A 98 -12.99 17.95 5.19
C LEU A 98 -12.99 18.39 3.71
N SER A 99 -13.83 17.77 2.89
CA SER A 99 -14.10 18.18 1.50
C SER A 99 -14.94 19.46 1.38
N ASN A 100 -15.41 20.01 2.51
CA ASN A 100 -16.33 21.14 2.56
C ASN A 100 -17.60 20.93 1.70
N LYS A 101 -18.13 19.70 1.67
CA LYS A 101 -19.33 19.36 0.91
C LYS A 101 -20.09 18.19 1.54
N CYS A 102 -21.29 18.48 2.02
CA CYS A 102 -22.21 17.53 2.63
C CYS A 102 -23.43 17.35 1.72
N PHE A 103 -23.73 16.11 1.36
CA PHE A 103 -24.90 15.77 0.55
C PHE A 103 -25.60 14.56 1.12
N ASN A 104 -26.91 14.68 1.38
CA ASN A 104 -27.73 13.63 1.98
C ASN A 104 -27.09 13.02 3.25
N SER A 105 -26.65 13.87 4.18
CA SER A 105 -25.94 13.49 5.42
C SER A 105 -24.61 12.76 5.23
N THR A 106 -24.03 12.80 4.02
CA THR A 106 -22.78 12.13 3.67
C THR A 106 -21.79 13.13 3.09
N CYS A 107 -20.52 13.05 3.50
CA CYS A 107 -19.47 13.86 2.91
C CYS A 107 -19.14 13.35 1.52
N ILE A 108 -19.20 14.24 0.53
CA ILE A 108 -18.92 13.89 -0.87
C ILE A 108 -17.66 14.57 -1.38
N ALA A 109 -17.04 13.96 -2.38
CA ALA A 109 -15.87 14.50 -3.05
C ALA A 109 -16.15 15.91 -3.60
N ASN A 110 -15.15 16.79 -3.50
CA ASN A 110 -15.25 18.16 -3.95
C ASN A 110 -13.97 18.59 -4.68
N GLU A 111 -14.06 18.73 -6.00
CA GLU A 111 -12.91 19.08 -6.85
C GLU A 111 -12.26 20.43 -6.46
N LYS A 112 -13.00 21.34 -5.81
CA LYS A 112 -12.46 22.62 -5.32
C LYS A 112 -11.71 22.50 -3.99
N SER A 113 -11.99 21.44 -3.22
CA SER A 113 -11.41 21.20 -1.90
C SER A 113 -11.23 19.69 -1.71
N PRO A 114 -10.35 19.05 -2.49
CA PRO A 114 -10.14 17.62 -2.41
C PRO A 114 -9.52 17.25 -1.06
N VAL A 115 -9.90 16.10 -0.54
CA VAL A 115 -9.33 15.59 0.70
C VAL A 115 -7.96 14.97 0.41
N ILE A 116 -6.94 15.50 1.09
CA ILE A 116 -5.57 15.02 1.01
C ILE A 116 -5.30 14.08 2.18
N MET A 117 -4.82 12.89 1.88
CA MET A 117 -4.41 11.87 2.84
C MET A 117 -2.90 11.62 2.70
N CYS A 118 -2.21 11.49 3.83
CA CYS A 118 -0.84 11.01 3.91
C CYS A 118 -0.83 9.66 4.63
N THR A 119 -0.22 8.65 4.00
CA THR A 119 -0.18 7.28 4.54
C THR A 119 1.13 6.62 4.16
N ASP A 120 1.50 5.58 4.91
CA ASP A 120 2.61 4.72 4.54
C ASP A 120 2.24 3.86 3.34
N ASN A 121 3.04 3.97 2.27
CA ASN A 121 2.99 3.03 1.17
C ASN A 121 4.10 2.01 1.37
N TYR A 122 3.70 0.76 1.61
CA TYR A 122 4.63 -0.33 1.77
C TYR A 122 5.11 -0.86 0.43
N LEU A 123 6.42 -1.01 0.31
CA LEU A 123 7.02 -1.94 -0.62
C LEU A 123 7.78 -3.01 0.17
N TYR A 124 7.27 -4.24 0.09
CA TYR A 124 8.04 -5.41 0.46
C TYR A 124 8.85 -5.86 -0.74
N ASN A 125 10.14 -6.12 -0.54
CA ASN A 125 11.00 -6.76 -1.52
C ASN A 125 11.84 -7.83 -0.81
N THR A 126 11.70 -9.08 -1.24
CA THR A 126 12.36 -10.25 -0.66
C THR A 126 13.89 -10.13 -0.60
N PHE A 127 14.52 -9.35 -1.49
CA PHE A 127 15.98 -9.20 -1.55
C PHE A 127 16.53 -7.92 -0.90
N LEU A 128 15.75 -6.83 -0.88
CA LEU A 128 16.19 -5.52 -0.39
C LEU A 128 15.62 -5.19 1.01
N GLY A 129 14.78 -6.05 1.56
CA GLY A 129 14.09 -5.81 2.81
C GLY A 129 12.81 -4.99 2.64
N SER A 130 12.17 -4.74 3.77
CA SER A 130 10.97 -3.94 3.90
C SER A 130 11.31 -2.44 3.81
N SER A 131 10.64 -1.71 2.92
CA SER A 131 10.76 -0.24 2.88
C SER A 131 9.38 0.39 2.90
N SER A 132 9.22 1.37 3.79
CA SER A 132 8.04 2.23 3.81
C SER A 132 8.42 3.60 3.28
N LYS A 133 7.58 4.12 2.39
CA LYS A 133 7.65 5.51 1.98
C LYS A 133 6.32 6.17 2.30
N THR A 134 6.38 7.30 3.00
CA THR A 134 5.20 8.11 3.21
C THR A 134 4.82 8.79 1.91
N VAL A 135 3.55 8.65 1.53
CA VAL A 135 2.99 9.25 0.33
C VAL A 135 1.78 10.08 0.74
N CYS A 136 1.74 11.31 0.26
CA CYS A 136 0.59 12.18 0.38
C CYS A 136 -0.06 12.34 -1.00
N GLY A 137 -1.38 12.22 -1.06
CA GLY A 137 -2.16 12.35 -2.28
C GLY A 137 -3.64 12.45 -1.98
N LEU A 138 -4.47 12.27 -3.00
CA LEU A 138 -5.93 12.22 -2.86
C LEU A 138 -6.36 11.05 -1.97
N SER A 139 -7.33 11.27 -1.11
CA SER A 139 -7.89 10.23 -0.24
C SER A 139 -8.78 9.26 -1.02
N ASN A 140 -9.15 8.15 -0.39
CA ASN A 140 -10.05 7.18 -1.01
C ASN A 140 -11.40 7.85 -1.36
N GLY A 141 -11.98 7.47 -2.49
CA GLY A 141 -13.24 8.03 -3.00
C GLY A 141 -13.10 9.36 -3.75
N GLU A 142 -11.93 10.01 -3.76
CA GLU A 142 -11.66 11.17 -4.61
C GLU A 142 -11.44 10.75 -6.08
N LYS A 143 -11.76 11.64 -7.03
CA LYS A 143 -11.51 11.38 -8.45
C LYS A 143 -10.03 11.51 -8.80
N CYS A 144 -9.51 10.57 -9.57
CA CYS A 144 -8.11 10.51 -9.98
C CYS A 144 -7.97 10.30 -11.49
N SER A 145 -6.83 10.73 -12.04
CA SER A 145 -6.48 10.45 -13.44
C SER A 145 -5.47 9.32 -13.57
N LYS A 146 -4.59 9.18 -12.58
CA LYS A 146 -3.50 8.19 -12.53
C LYS A 146 -3.24 7.75 -11.09
N ASP A 147 -2.62 6.58 -10.94
CA ASP A 147 -2.28 5.97 -9.64
C ASP A 147 -1.50 6.91 -8.71
N SER A 148 -0.60 7.72 -9.27
CA SER A 148 0.22 8.66 -8.48
C SER A 148 -0.57 9.81 -7.87
N ASP A 149 -1.81 10.05 -8.31
CA ASP A 149 -2.66 11.10 -7.73
C ASP A 149 -3.18 10.66 -6.35
N CYS A 150 -3.34 9.35 -6.15
CA CYS A 150 -3.90 8.78 -4.94
C CYS A 150 -2.83 8.49 -3.89
N ALA A 151 -3.12 8.78 -2.63
CA ALA A 151 -2.22 8.45 -1.52
C ALA A 151 -1.99 6.93 -1.39
N SER A 152 -2.99 6.13 -1.75
CA SER A 152 -2.91 4.67 -1.83
C SER A 152 -2.00 4.17 -2.96
N GLY A 153 -1.72 5.02 -3.96
CA GLY A 153 -1.03 4.63 -5.19
C GLY A 153 -1.89 3.77 -6.12
N LYS A 154 -3.23 3.83 -6.03
CA LYS A 154 -4.15 3.11 -6.91
C LYS A 154 -5.34 3.99 -7.31
N CYS A 155 -5.47 4.23 -8.60
CA CYS A 155 -6.62 4.84 -9.24
C CYS A 155 -7.44 3.74 -9.93
N GLY A 156 -8.66 3.51 -9.45
CA GLY A 156 -9.57 2.49 -9.97
C GLY A 156 -10.00 2.74 -11.42
N ASP A 157 -10.61 1.73 -12.03
CA ASP A 157 -11.15 1.82 -13.39
C ASP A 157 -12.30 2.84 -13.48
N ASP A 158 -13.02 3.03 -12.37
CA ASP A 158 -14.05 4.06 -12.16
C ASP A 158 -13.48 5.47 -11.98
N LYS A 159 -12.15 5.63 -12.07
CA LYS A 159 -11.42 6.88 -11.86
C LYS A 159 -11.55 7.40 -10.43
N LEU A 160 -11.70 6.51 -9.45
CA LEU A 160 -11.68 6.85 -8.03
C LEU A 160 -10.44 6.30 -7.33
N CYS A 161 -9.93 7.04 -6.35
CA CYS A 161 -8.86 6.55 -5.50
C CYS A 161 -9.39 5.41 -4.64
N GLU A 162 -8.79 4.23 -4.80
CA GLU A 162 -9.19 3.04 -4.07
C GLU A 162 -8.27 2.82 -2.86
N ARG A 163 -8.84 2.21 -1.81
CA ARG A 163 -8.01 1.68 -0.72
C ARG A 163 -7.13 0.59 -1.31
N LYS A 164 -5.81 0.71 -1.18
CA LYS A 164 -4.88 -0.37 -1.53
C LYS A 164 -5.19 -1.56 -0.61
N HIS A 165 -6.03 -2.49 -1.06
CA HIS A 165 -5.99 -3.85 -0.57
C HIS A 165 -4.58 -4.33 -0.86
N SER A 166 -3.86 -4.77 0.17
CA SER A 166 -2.54 -5.36 -0.01
C SER A 166 -2.68 -6.68 -0.75
N HIS A 167 -2.95 -6.61 -2.05
CA HIS A 167 -2.55 -7.70 -2.92
C HIS A 167 -1.03 -7.67 -2.91
N ARG A 168 -0.47 -8.80 -2.51
CA ARG A 168 0.94 -9.17 -2.61
C ARG A 168 1.39 -9.24 -4.08
N SER A 169 0.91 -8.37 -4.96
CA SER A 169 1.08 -8.47 -6.41
C SER A 169 2.49 -8.10 -6.86
N ALA A 170 3.25 -7.35 -6.06
CA ALA A 170 4.69 -7.18 -6.29
C ALA A 170 5.48 -8.47 -6.00
N ASP A 171 5.04 -9.29 -5.03
CA ASP A 171 5.63 -10.60 -4.79
C ASP A 171 5.31 -11.57 -5.91
N ASP A 172 4.13 -11.51 -6.52
CA ASP A 172 3.73 -12.51 -7.51
C ASP A 172 4.57 -12.44 -8.79
N ILE A 173 4.88 -11.23 -9.28
CA ILE A 173 5.71 -11.05 -10.47
C ILE A 173 7.17 -11.41 -10.20
N GLN A 174 7.74 -10.99 -9.06
CA GLN A 174 9.12 -11.32 -8.71
C GLN A 174 9.31 -12.80 -8.38
N THR A 175 8.38 -13.40 -7.64
CA THR A 175 8.39 -14.84 -7.33
C THR A 175 8.30 -15.64 -8.62
N THR A 176 7.41 -15.25 -9.54
CA THR A 176 7.31 -15.87 -10.87
C THR A 176 8.62 -15.78 -11.65
N LEU A 177 9.29 -14.62 -11.66
CA LEU A 177 10.58 -14.47 -12.34
C LEU A 177 11.70 -15.31 -11.71
N VAL A 178 11.74 -15.45 -10.38
CA VAL A 178 12.72 -16.32 -9.69
C VAL A 178 12.47 -17.79 -10.03
N TYR A 179 11.22 -18.24 -10.06
CA TYR A 179 10.90 -19.61 -10.47
C TYR A 179 11.26 -19.88 -11.94
N ILE A 180 11.01 -18.92 -12.84
CA ILE A 180 11.45 -18.99 -14.24
C ILE A 180 12.97 -19.11 -14.31
N PHE A 181 13.72 -18.29 -13.58
CA PHE A 181 15.18 -18.38 -13.57
C PHE A 181 15.68 -19.73 -13.05
N LEU A 182 15.15 -20.22 -11.92
CA LEU A 182 15.52 -21.51 -11.35
C LEU A 182 15.21 -22.69 -12.28
N SER A 183 14.07 -22.66 -12.98
CA SER A 183 13.71 -23.68 -13.96
C SER A 183 14.66 -23.68 -15.17
N ILE A 184 15.09 -22.52 -15.66
CA ILE A 184 16.11 -22.41 -16.73
C ILE A 184 17.44 -23.01 -16.27
N VAL A 185 17.89 -22.66 -15.07
CA VAL A 185 19.15 -23.19 -14.50
C VAL A 185 19.07 -24.71 -14.35
N PHE A 186 17.95 -25.24 -13.85
CA PHE A 186 17.73 -26.69 -13.74
C PHE A 186 17.77 -27.39 -15.10
N LEU A 187 17.12 -26.82 -16.12
CA LEU A 187 17.17 -27.34 -17.49
C LEU A 187 18.60 -27.36 -18.04
N LEU A 188 19.39 -26.30 -17.82
CA LEU A 188 20.80 -26.26 -18.23
C LEU A 188 21.63 -27.37 -17.58
N PHE A 189 21.41 -27.65 -16.28
CA PHE A 189 22.07 -28.77 -15.61
C PHE A 189 21.66 -30.13 -16.19
N LEU A 190 20.39 -30.31 -16.57
CA LEU A 190 19.93 -31.52 -17.26
C LEU A 190 20.58 -31.66 -18.65
N PHE A 191 20.68 -30.58 -19.42
CA PHE A 191 21.34 -30.60 -20.72
C PHE A 191 22.83 -30.93 -20.60
N ILE A 192 23.55 -30.29 -19.67
CA ILE A 192 24.97 -30.56 -19.41
C ILE A 192 25.15 -32.02 -18.93
N GLY A 193 24.31 -32.49 -18.02
CA GLY A 193 24.32 -33.87 -17.53
C GLY A 193 24.06 -34.89 -18.64
N CYS A 194 23.05 -34.65 -19.50
CA CYS A 194 22.76 -35.51 -20.65
C CYS A 194 23.91 -35.51 -21.68
N CYS A 195 24.51 -34.36 -21.97
CA CYS A 195 25.67 -34.26 -22.87
C CYS A 195 26.91 -34.98 -22.32
N CYS A 196 27.13 -34.94 -21.00
CA CYS A 196 28.18 -35.71 -20.36
C CYS A 196 27.91 -37.22 -20.44
N CYS A 197 26.65 -37.66 -20.27
CA CYS A 197 26.26 -39.06 -20.41
C CYS A 197 26.43 -39.59 -21.84
N THR A 198 26.06 -38.82 -22.87
CA THR A 198 26.19 -39.25 -24.27
C THR A 198 27.64 -39.26 -24.74
N HIS A 199 28.47 -38.29 -24.33
CA HIS A 199 29.91 -38.31 -24.62
C HIS A 199 30.65 -39.43 -23.87
N CYS A 200 30.30 -39.74 -22.62
CA CYS A 200 30.88 -40.86 -21.88
C CYS A 200 30.44 -42.23 -22.45
N CYS A 201 29.18 -42.38 -22.89
CA CYS A 201 28.72 -43.61 -23.56
C CYS A 201 29.40 -43.82 -24.93
N GLY A 202 29.56 -42.76 -25.74
CA GLY A 202 30.22 -42.84 -27.05
C GLY A 202 31.72 -43.19 -26.97
N ILE A 203 32.41 -42.78 -25.90
CA ILE A 203 33.82 -43.15 -25.67
C ILE A 203 33.94 -44.63 -25.27
N CYS A 204 32.96 -45.18 -24.54
CA CYS A 204 32.94 -46.59 -24.14
C CYS A 204 32.64 -47.54 -25.33
N GLU A 205 31.78 -47.16 -26.27
CA GLU A 205 31.57 -47.96 -27.49
C GLU A 205 32.78 -47.96 -28.43
N ARG A 206 33.49 -46.82 -28.54
CA ARG A 206 34.66 -46.72 -29.43
C ARG A 206 35.84 -47.58 -28.97
N LYS A 207 35.99 -47.82 -27.66
CA LYS A 207 37.00 -48.76 -27.14
C LYS A 207 36.68 -50.22 -27.44
N ARG A 208 35.39 -50.61 -27.40
CA ARG A 208 34.96 -52.00 -27.62
C ARG A 208 35.19 -52.46 -29.07
N ASN A 209 35.01 -51.58 -30.06
CA ASN A 209 35.24 -51.90 -31.48
C ASN A 209 36.72 -51.98 -31.89
N ILE A 210 37.65 -51.42 -31.09
CA ILE A 210 39.10 -51.50 -31.39
C ILE A 210 39.69 -52.85 -30.94
N GLU A 211 39.11 -53.49 -29.93
CA GLU A 211 39.56 -54.82 -29.45
C GLU A 211 39.03 -55.97 -30.32
N THR A 212 37.81 -55.89 -30.85
CA THR A 212 37.26 -56.91 -31.78
C THR A 212 37.87 -56.90 -33.19
N SER A 213 38.63 -55.85 -33.55
CA SER A 213 39.38 -55.78 -34.82
C SER A 213 40.77 -56.42 -34.74
N LYS A 214 41.20 -56.90 -33.57
CA LYS A 214 42.54 -57.49 -33.34
C LYS A 214 42.55 -59.01 -33.15
N VAL A 215 41.43 -59.68 -33.45
CA VAL A 215 41.30 -61.14 -33.42
C VAL A 215 41.13 -61.67 -34.83
#